data_AF-A0A6F9AB86-F1
#
_entry.id   AF-A0A6F9AB86-F1
#
_cell.length_a   1.000
_cell.length_b   1.000
_cell.length_c   1.000
_cell.angle_alpha   90.00
_cell.angle_beta   90.00
_cell.angle_gamma   90.00
#
_symmetry.space_group_name_H-M   'P 1'
#
loop_
_entity.id
_entity.type
_entity.pdbx_description
1 polymer ?
#
loop_
_entity_poly.entity_id
_entity_poly.type
_entity_poly.pdbx_seq_one_letter_code
_entity_poly.pdbx_strand_id
1 'polypeptide(L)'
;MYTESELQELENNGQVMFRNGERMGTIKFTQFQEGQEVKVGEYNAIADVLDLINNTMRFQGVEPPKDRTFVRLQRRNINVPLYSILLIKMSSPYMNNLIILGGMLSYSSIFLFGLDGALVSDKEFEALCTVSI
;
A
#
# COMPACT_ATOMS: atom_id res chain seq x y z
N MET A 1 -30.76 47.30 -13.44
CA MET A 1 -29.71 46.28 -13.62
C MET A 1 -28.61 46.99 -14.40
N TYR A 2 -27.61 47.52 -13.71
CA TYR A 2 -26.54 48.28 -14.38
C TYR A 2 -25.60 47.26 -15.03
N THR A 3 -25.56 47.26 -16.37
CA THR A 3 -24.50 46.61 -17.12
C THR A 3 -23.22 47.41 -16.87
N GLU A 4 -22.28 46.86 -16.12
CA GLU A 4 -20.93 47.41 -16.01
C GLU A 4 -20.35 47.53 -17.42
N SER A 5 -20.10 48.76 -17.85
CA SER A 5 -19.58 49.08 -19.17
C SER A 5 -18.09 48.71 -19.22
N GLU A 6 -17.73 47.75 -20.04
CA GLU A 6 -16.32 47.52 -20.42
C GLU A 6 -15.84 48.75 -21.21
N LEU A 7 -14.82 49.44 -20.70
CA LEU A 7 -14.20 50.60 -21.35
C LEU A 7 -12.85 50.19 -21.92
N GLN A 8 -12.60 50.48 -23.21
CA GLN A 8 -11.38 50.14 -23.93
C GLN A 8 -10.78 51.38 -24.61
N GLU A 9 -9.52 51.70 -24.28
CA GLU A 9 -8.75 52.84 -24.83
C GLU A 9 -7.34 52.38 -25.21
N LEU A 10 -6.68 53.02 -26.18
CA LEU A 10 -5.31 52.70 -26.60
C LEU A 10 -4.36 53.82 -26.13
N GLU A 11 -3.37 53.48 -25.32
CA GLU A 11 -2.35 54.40 -24.80
C GLU A 11 -0.93 54.00 -25.21
N ASN A 12 0.07 54.78 -24.82
CA ASN A 12 1.50 54.58 -25.16
C ASN A 12 2.07 53.23 -24.67
N ASN A 13 1.45 52.62 -23.65
CA ASN A 13 1.83 51.32 -23.08
C ASN A 13 0.93 50.17 -23.57
N GLY A 14 0.07 50.40 -24.57
CA GLY A 14 -0.83 49.41 -25.14
C GLY A 14 -2.31 49.64 -24.82
N GLN A 15 -3.13 48.60 -25.07
CA GLN A 15 -4.56 48.64 -24.83
C GLN A 15 -4.86 48.67 -23.33
N VAL A 16 -5.70 49.63 -22.92
CA VAL A 16 -6.22 49.79 -21.57
C VAL A 16 -7.66 49.30 -21.58
N MET A 17 -7.97 48.33 -20.74
CA MET A 17 -9.33 47.84 -20.53
C MET A 17 -9.65 47.88 -19.04
N PHE A 18 -10.86 48.32 -18.69
CA PHE A 18 -11.35 48.27 -17.31
C PHE A 18 -12.48 47.25 -17.18
N ARG A 19 -12.42 46.42 -16.12
CA ARG A 19 -13.48 45.48 -15.75
C ARG A 19 -13.77 45.65 -14.26
N ASN A 20 -15.02 45.96 -13.92
CA ASN A 20 -15.48 46.21 -12.55
C ASN A 20 -14.65 47.28 -11.80
N GLY A 21 -14.16 48.29 -12.53
CA GLY A 21 -13.30 49.35 -11.99
C GLY A 21 -11.81 49.01 -11.89
N GLU A 22 -11.39 47.78 -12.20
CA GLU A 22 -9.97 47.39 -12.22
C GLU A 22 -9.37 47.44 -13.62
N ARG A 23 -8.12 47.92 -13.72
CA ARG A 23 -7.38 47.94 -14.99
C ARG A 23 -6.88 46.54 -15.30
N MET A 24 -7.37 45.99 -16.41
CA MET A 24 -6.84 44.77 -17.01
C MET A 24 -5.51 45.10 -17.69
N GLY A 25 -4.49 44.28 -17.44
CA GLY A 25 -3.15 44.50 -17.97
C GLY A 25 -2.39 43.21 -18.11
N THR A 26 -1.08 43.34 -18.32
CA THR A 26 -0.20 42.21 -18.56
C THR A 26 0.61 41.86 -17.32
N ILE A 27 0.64 40.58 -16.97
CA ILE A 27 1.34 40.03 -15.80
C ILE A 27 2.63 39.36 -16.27
N LYS A 28 3.78 39.77 -15.71
CA LYS A 28 5.09 39.18 -16.05
C LYS A 28 5.47 38.11 -15.03
N PHE A 29 5.88 36.94 -15.51
CA PHE A 29 6.43 35.87 -14.69
C PHE A 29 7.96 35.85 -14.77
N THR A 30 8.58 35.75 -13.61
CA THR A 30 10.03 35.62 -13.45
C THR A 30 10.38 34.41 -12.59
N GLN A 31 11.53 33.81 -12.87
CA GLN A 31 12.08 32.70 -12.10
C GLN A 31 13.51 33.05 -11.68
N PHE A 32 13.82 32.80 -10.41
CA PHE A 32 15.18 32.96 -9.92
C PHE A 32 16.04 31.74 -10.30
N GLN A 33 17.10 31.96 -11.06
CA GLN A 33 17.99 30.94 -11.58
C GLN A 33 19.44 31.41 -11.41
N GLU A 34 20.30 30.57 -10.82
CA GLU A 34 21.76 30.82 -10.71
C GLU A 34 22.13 32.20 -10.12
N GLY A 35 21.29 32.77 -9.24
CA GLY A 35 21.53 34.08 -8.64
C GLY A 35 20.92 35.27 -9.39
N GLN A 36 20.22 35.04 -10.50
CA GLN A 36 19.59 36.07 -11.32
C GLN A 36 18.09 35.82 -11.51
N GLU A 37 17.32 36.90 -11.58
CA GLU A 37 15.91 36.86 -11.96
C GLU A 37 15.76 36.84 -13.50
N VAL A 38 15.17 35.78 -14.05
CA VAL A 38 14.97 35.58 -15.49
C VAL A 38 13.48 35.62 -15.81
N LYS A 39 13.06 36.38 -16.83
CA LYS A 39 11.67 36.37 -17.31
C LYS A 39 11.37 35.02 -17.96
N VAL A 40 10.28 34.36 -17.54
CA VAL A 40 9.86 33.05 -18.04
C VAL A 40 8.53 33.07 -18.80
N GLY A 41 7.74 34.13 -18.65
CA GLY A 41 6.47 34.25 -19.35
C GLY A 41 5.76 35.56 -19.11
N GLU A 42 4.65 35.71 -19.81
CA GLU A 42 3.79 36.88 -19.79
C GLU A 42 2.34 36.47 -19.99
N TYR A 43 1.44 36.94 -19.14
CA TYR A 43 0.01 36.68 -19.23
C TYR A 43 -0.75 37.96 -19.54
N ASN A 44 -1.53 37.93 -20.61
CA ASN A 44 -2.38 39.03 -21.02
C ASN A 44 -3.81 38.81 -20.50
N ALA A 45 -4.24 39.62 -19.52
CA ALA A 45 -5.57 39.51 -18.93
C ALA A 45 -6.72 39.97 -19.85
N ILE A 46 -6.40 40.71 -20.93
CA ILE A 46 -7.38 41.19 -21.92
C ILE A 46 -7.73 40.06 -22.91
N ALA A 47 -6.71 39.37 -23.40
CA ALA A 47 -6.86 38.30 -24.37
C ALA A 47 -7.06 36.91 -23.74
N ASP A 48 -6.85 36.79 -22.43
CA ASP A 48 -6.79 35.51 -21.70
C ASP A 48 -5.75 34.55 -22.31
N VAL A 49 -4.57 35.09 -22.62
CA VAL A 49 -3.47 34.36 -23.27
C VAL A 49 -2.24 34.38 -22.37
N LEU A 50 -1.71 33.18 -22.09
CA LEU A 50 -0.45 32.96 -21.41
C LEU A 50 0.63 32.61 -22.44
N ASP A 51 1.62 33.49 -22.60
CA ASP A 51 2.79 33.27 -23.43
C ASP A 51 3.98 32.86 -22.56
N LEU A 52 4.42 31.60 -22.68
CA LEU A 52 5.60 31.10 -21.99
C LEU A 52 6.79 31.10 -22.92
N ILE A 53 7.90 31.63 -22.43
CA ILE A 53 9.15 31.61 -23.16
C ILE A 53 9.70 30.17 -23.07
N ASN A 54 9.74 29.50 -24.23
CA ASN A 54 10.23 28.13 -24.33
C ASN A 54 11.69 28.04 -23.86
N ASN A 55 12.03 26.94 -23.18
CA ASN A 55 13.36 26.61 -22.65
C ASN A 55 13.95 27.56 -21.59
N THR A 56 13.24 28.60 -21.13
CA THR A 56 13.71 29.41 -20.00
C THR A 56 13.36 28.84 -18.64
N MET A 57 12.23 28.13 -18.50
CA MET A 57 11.84 27.56 -17.20
C MET A 57 12.71 26.35 -16.85
N ARG A 58 13.23 26.34 -15.63
CA ARG A 58 14.01 25.21 -15.09
C ARG A 58 13.32 24.61 -13.87
N PHE A 59 13.22 23.29 -13.85
CA PHE A 59 12.78 22.52 -12.68
C PHE A 59 13.98 21.74 -12.13
N GLN A 60 13.90 21.34 -10.85
CA GLN A 60 14.93 20.47 -10.25
C GLN A 60 14.94 19.06 -10.89
N GLY A 61 13.85 18.66 -11.54
CA GLY A 61 13.73 17.41 -12.28
C GLY A 61 13.39 17.64 -13.77
N VAL A 62 13.22 16.53 -14.50
CA VAL A 62 12.84 16.56 -15.93
C VAL A 62 11.39 16.99 -16.16
N GLU A 63 10.52 16.78 -15.17
CA GLU A 63 9.10 17.12 -15.22
C GLU A 63 8.74 18.10 -14.10
N PRO A 64 7.70 18.93 -14.31
CA PRO A 64 7.11 19.70 -13.23
C PRO A 64 6.68 18.80 -12.06
N PRO A 65 6.90 19.22 -10.80
CA PRO A 65 6.51 18.44 -9.63
C PRO A 65 4.98 18.25 -9.61
N LYS A 66 4.54 17.03 -9.29
CA LYS A 66 3.11 16.71 -9.16
C LYS A 66 2.63 17.02 -7.75
N ASP A 67 1.43 17.58 -7.63
CA ASP A 67 0.84 17.99 -6.34
C ASP A 67 0.63 16.84 -5.36
N ARG A 68 0.37 15.62 -5.87
CA ARG A 68 0.09 14.44 -5.06
C ARG A 68 1.19 13.39 -5.18
N THR A 69 1.53 12.80 -4.04
CA THR A 69 2.41 11.65 -3.97
C THR A 69 1.73 10.42 -4.57
N PHE A 70 2.49 9.63 -5.35
CA PHE A 70 1.99 8.38 -5.92
C PHE A 70 2.16 7.25 -4.90
N VAL A 71 1.06 6.82 -4.28
CA VAL A 71 1.07 5.71 -3.32
C VAL A 71 1.19 4.38 -4.07
N ARG A 72 2.30 3.66 -3.88
CA ARG A 72 2.48 2.28 -4.35
C ARG A 72 2.21 1.31 -3.21
N LEU A 73 1.04 0.70 -3.21
CA LEU A 73 0.74 -0.42 -2.32
C LEU A 73 1.55 -1.64 -2.79
N GLN A 74 2.51 -2.08 -1.98
CA GLN A 74 3.26 -3.32 -2.22
C GLN A 74 2.82 -4.38 -1.21
N ARG A 75 2.35 -5.52 -1.70
CA ARG A 75 2.04 -6.68 -0.87
C ARG A 75 3.34 -7.39 -0.50
N ARG A 76 3.63 -7.50 0.80
CA ARG A 76 4.72 -8.37 1.30
C ARG A 76 4.22 -9.80 1.33
N ASN A 77 4.86 -10.70 0.57
CA ASN A 77 4.56 -12.13 0.61
C ASN A 77 5.45 -12.80 1.65
N ILE A 78 4.84 -13.66 2.48
CA ILE A 78 5.57 -14.53 3.40
C ILE A 78 5.68 -15.90 2.74
N ASN A 79 6.86 -16.51 2.83
CA ASN A 79 7.08 -17.85 2.29
C ASN A 79 6.37 -18.88 3.19
N VAL A 80 5.27 -19.44 2.72
CA VAL A 80 4.44 -20.43 3.45
C VAL A 80 5.27 -21.63 3.95
N PRO A 81 6.15 -22.25 3.14
CA PRO A 81 7.08 -23.29 3.60
C PRO A 81 7.95 -22.88 4.80
N LEU A 82 8.45 -21.65 4.82
CA LEU A 82 9.30 -21.15 5.89
C LEU A 82 8.51 -21.02 7.20
N TYR A 83 7.28 -20.52 7.08
CA TYR A 83 6.35 -20.39 8.20
C TYR A 83 5.93 -21.75 8.77
N SER A 84 5.64 -22.75 7.92
CA SER A 84 5.30 -24.10 8.38
C SER A 84 6.44 -24.77 9.15
N ILE A 85 7.69 -24.61 8.70
CA ILE A 85 8.85 -25.19 9.40
C ILE A 85 9.04 -24.54 10.78
N LEU A 86 8.85 -23.22 10.86
CA LEU A 86 8.94 -22.48 12.12
C LEU A 86 7.88 -22.97 13.12
N LEU A 87 6.63 -23.13 12.69
CA LEU A 87 5.55 -23.63 13.54
C LEU A 87 5.86 -25.02 14.11
N ILE A 88 6.37 -25.93 13.28
CA ILE A 88 6.72 -27.30 13.70
C ILE A 88 7.89 -27.26 14.70
N LYS A 89 8.91 -26.44 14.46
CA LYS A 89 10.06 -26.30 15.38
C LYS A 89 9.70 -25.69 16.74
N MET A 90 8.71 -24.81 16.78
CA MET A 90 8.22 -24.20 18.02
C MET A 90 7.31 -25.16 18.81
N SER A 91 6.78 -26.20 18.16
CA SER A 91 6.10 -27.30 18.87
C SER A 91 7.14 -28.18 19.56
N SER A 92 6.93 -28.48 20.86
CA SER A 92 7.85 -29.33 21.62
C SER A 92 7.83 -30.75 21.05
N PRO A 93 8.96 -31.28 20.54
CA PRO A 93 9.00 -32.60 19.90
C PRO A 93 8.66 -33.72 20.90
N TYR A 94 8.96 -33.53 22.18
CA TYR A 94 8.62 -34.49 23.23
C TYR A 94 7.11 -34.61 23.45
N MET A 95 6.36 -33.50 23.36
CA MET A 95 4.90 -33.53 23.49
C MET A 95 4.26 -34.24 22.30
N ASN A 96 4.77 -34.00 21.09
CA ASN A 96 4.29 -34.68 19.89
C ASN A 96 4.55 -36.20 19.95
N ASN A 97 5.72 -36.59 20.45
CA ASN A 97 6.07 -38.01 20.64
C ASN A 97 5.19 -38.67 21.72
N LEU A 98 4.85 -37.95 22.79
CA LEU A 98 3.96 -38.45 23.85
C LEU A 98 2.53 -38.70 23.34
N ILE A 99 2.01 -37.82 22.47
CA ILE A 99 0.70 -37.99 21.83
C ILE A 99 0.70 -39.22 20.92
N ILE A 100 1.76 -39.42 20.13
CA ILE A 100 1.88 -40.59 19.24
C ILE A 100 1.96 -41.88 20.07
N LEU A 101 2.77 -41.91 21.13
CA LEU A 101 2.85 -43.07 22.03
C LEU A 101 1.50 -43.37 22.71
N GLY A 102 0.78 -42.34 23.16
CA GLY A 102 -0.57 -42.50 23.69
C GLY A 102 -1.55 -43.10 22.67
N GLY A 103 -1.45 -42.69 21.40
CA GLY A 103 -2.23 -43.27 20.30
C GLY A 103 -1.88 -44.74 20.04
N MET A 104 -0.60 -45.10 20.04
CA MET A 104 -0.19 -46.50 19.85
C MET A 104 -0.67 -47.42 20.99
N LEU A 105 -0.61 -46.93 22.23
CA LEU A 105 -1.10 -47.66 23.39
C LEU A 105 -2.63 -47.84 23.36
N SER A 106 -3.38 -46.82 22.94
CA SER A 106 -4.85 -46.92 22.84
C SER A 106 -5.31 -47.87 21.72
N TYR A 107 -4.61 -47.91 20.58
CA TYR A 107 -4.88 -48.93 19.56
C TYR A 107 -4.60 -50.35 20.07
N SER A 108 -3.59 -50.51 20.93
CA SER A 108 -3.22 -51.82 21.47
C SER A 108 -4.25 -52.32 22.48
N SER A 109 -4.82 -51.44 23.32
CA SER A 109 -5.88 -51.84 24.25
C SER A 109 -7.17 -52.27 23.54
N ILE A 110 -7.54 -51.60 22.44
CA ILE A 110 -8.72 -52.00 21.63
C ILE A 110 -8.57 -53.43 21.10
N PHE A 111 -7.37 -53.80 20.65
CA PHE A 111 -7.10 -55.17 20.18
C PHE A 111 -7.19 -56.20 21.32
N LEU A 112 -6.70 -55.86 22.51
CA LEU A 112 -6.76 -56.72 23.70
C LEU A 112 -8.20 -56.91 24.20
N PHE A 113 -9.03 -55.86 24.19
CA PHE A 113 -10.47 -55.98 24.49
C PHE A 113 -11.25 -56.80 23.45
N GLY A 114 -10.74 -56.90 22.22
CA GLY A 114 -11.33 -57.70 21.14
C GLY A 114 -11.02 -59.20 21.21
N LEU A 115 -10.08 -59.63 22.07
CA LEU A 115 -9.75 -61.03 22.31
C LEU A 115 -10.67 -61.60 23.39
N ASP A 116 -11.85 -62.08 22.98
CA ASP A 116 -12.83 -62.75 23.86
C ASP A 116 -12.44 -64.24 24.10
N GLY A 117 -12.86 -64.80 25.24
CA GLY A 117 -12.42 -66.07 25.86
C GLY A 117 -12.63 -67.36 25.05
N ALA A 118 -12.99 -67.27 23.76
CA ALA A 118 -13.06 -68.39 22.84
C ALA A 118 -11.69 -68.81 22.25
N LEU A 119 -10.66 -67.96 22.37
CA LEU A 119 -9.33 -68.17 21.77
C LEU A 119 -8.18 -68.35 22.78
N VAL A 120 -8.40 -68.03 24.07
CA VAL A 120 -7.35 -67.85 25.07
C VAL A 120 -7.68 -68.65 26.34
N SER A 121 -6.67 -69.23 27.00
CA SER A 121 -6.84 -70.11 28.16
C SER A 121 -7.24 -69.35 29.43
N ASP A 122 -7.98 -69.99 30.36
CA ASP A 122 -8.53 -69.35 31.57
C ASP A 122 -7.50 -68.55 32.40
N LYS A 123 -6.24 -69.01 32.45
CA LYS A 123 -5.15 -68.33 33.18
C LYS A 123 -4.67 -67.06 32.49
N GLU A 124 -4.72 -67.04 31.16
CA GLU A 124 -4.34 -65.89 30.35
C GLU A 124 -5.48 -64.86 30.32
N PHE A 125 -6.73 -65.31 30.42
CA PHE A 125 -7.89 -64.44 30.56
C PHE A 125 -7.87 -63.64 31.87
N GLU A 126 -7.51 -64.26 33.01
CA GLU A 126 -7.38 -63.57 34.30
C GLU A 126 -6.29 -62.49 34.28
N ALA A 127 -5.16 -62.77 33.62
CA ALA A 127 -4.08 -61.80 33.41
C ALA A 127 -4.51 -60.65 32.48
N LEU A 128 -5.26 -60.96 31.41
CA LEU A 128 -5.77 -59.97 30.45
C LEU A 128 -6.79 -59.02 31.09
N CYS A 129 -7.69 -59.54 31.93
CA CYS A 129 -8.63 -58.74 32.70
C CYS A 129 -7.92 -57.78 33.66
N THR A 130 -6.81 -58.21 34.30
CA THR A 130 -6.05 -57.36 35.23
C THR A 130 -5.33 -56.20 34.53
N VAL A 131 -4.88 -56.40 33.29
CA VAL A 131 -4.18 -55.37 32.50
C VAL A 131 -5.15 -54.40 31.81
N SER A 132 -6.38 -54.83 31.56
CA SER A 132 -7.41 -54.05 30.85
C SER A 132 -8.35 -53.26 31.78
N ILE A 133 -8.20 -53.39 33.11
CA ILE A 133 -8.88 -52.60 34.16
C ILE A 133 -8.07 -51.35 34.51
#